data_AF-A0A328NU84-F1
#
_entry.id   AF-A0A328NU84-F1
#
_cell.length_a   1.000
_cell.length_b   1.000
_cell.length_c   1.000
_cell.angle_alpha   90.00
_cell.angle_beta   90.00
_cell.angle_gamma   90.00
#
_symmetry.space_group_name_H-M   'P 1'
#
loop_
_entity.id
_entity.type
_entity.pdbx_description
1 polymer ?
#
loop_
_entity_poly.entity_id
_entity_poly.type
_entity_poly.pdbx_seq_one_letter_code
_entity_poly.pdbx_strand_id
1 'polypeptide(L)'
;MVEAIPTRSRASRRRWRAVVPVVLRWALPVLWVLWASLAWWAEPRESTEAQLDRDLAAGQVVAFQRSSGWADDGAYWGSRPRPQYATNGGMLAWTVPNGQIRYAFVDPPASASYPGEPDLSANAGLDGRLAAVAGPWRVGGDLAHRIAGTAGLLAGVLTVLWLGRLIAGAPPLVGTRWFWFWVGLLPFGVGVLAWSYRELWRPPPVPVPGRGSGWRGFGWLILAAVGISLLVSVARIVVGTTVVPG
;
A
#
# COMPACT_ATOMS: atom_id res chain seq x y z
N MET A 1 -58.08 31.29 8.75
CA MET A 1 -56.84 31.57 8.00
C MET A 1 -55.81 30.57 8.49
N VAL A 2 -55.60 29.47 7.75
CA VAL A 2 -54.70 28.38 8.16
C VAL A 2 -53.45 28.49 7.33
N GLU A 3 -52.34 28.81 7.98
CA GLU A 3 -51.05 29.05 7.37
C GLU A 3 -50.38 27.69 7.06
N ALA A 4 -50.19 27.42 5.77
CA ALA A 4 -49.61 26.16 5.30
C ALA A 4 -48.09 26.16 5.53
N ILE A 5 -47.62 25.30 6.45
CA ILE A 5 -46.20 25.07 6.71
C ILE A 5 -45.54 24.44 5.46
N PRO A 6 -44.52 25.07 4.84
CA PRO A 6 -43.89 24.52 3.66
C PRO A 6 -43.08 23.26 4.01
N THR A 7 -43.45 22.15 3.36
CA THR A 7 -42.84 20.83 3.52
C THR A 7 -41.39 20.82 3.00
N ARG A 8 -40.41 20.95 3.91
CA ARG A 8 -38.96 20.81 3.66
C ARG A 8 -38.53 19.48 3.01
N SER A 9 -39.40 18.47 2.91
CA SER A 9 -39.06 17.10 2.53
C SER A 9 -38.76 16.87 1.04
N ARG A 10 -39.30 17.70 0.14
CA ARG A 10 -39.10 17.55 -1.32
C ARG A 10 -37.76 18.13 -1.79
N ALA A 11 -37.32 19.25 -1.19
CA ALA A 11 -36.06 19.89 -1.56
C ALA A 11 -34.83 19.05 -1.16
N SER A 12 -34.87 18.41 0.01
CA SER A 12 -33.79 17.54 0.47
C SER A 12 -33.66 16.27 -0.39
N ARG A 13 -34.77 15.59 -0.72
CA ARG A 13 -34.76 14.40 -1.61
C ARG A 13 -34.20 14.72 -3.01
N ARG A 14 -34.47 15.92 -3.54
CA ARG A 14 -33.98 16.35 -4.86
C ARG A 14 -32.47 16.66 -4.82
N ARG A 15 -31.97 17.30 -3.76
CA ARG A 15 -30.52 17.48 -3.53
C ARG A 15 -29.78 16.15 -3.35
N TRP A 16 -30.32 15.22 -2.56
CA TRP A 16 -29.72 13.91 -2.35
C TRP A 16 -29.57 13.12 -3.65
N ARG A 17 -30.58 13.11 -4.53
CA ARG A 17 -30.49 12.45 -5.84
C ARG A 17 -29.43 13.05 -6.77
N ALA A 18 -29.08 14.32 -6.61
CA ALA A 18 -28.02 14.98 -7.38
C ALA A 18 -26.62 14.72 -6.80
N VAL A 19 -26.50 14.63 -5.46
CA VAL A 19 -25.21 14.43 -4.78
C VAL A 19 -24.74 12.98 -4.82
N VAL A 20 -25.66 12.01 -4.67
CA VAL A 20 -25.34 10.58 -4.70
C VAL A 20 -24.50 10.17 -5.93
N PRO A 21 -24.88 10.50 -7.19
CA PRO A 21 -24.07 10.12 -8.34
C PRO A 21 -22.69 10.77 -8.37
N VAL A 22 -22.54 12.00 -7.88
CA VAL A 22 -21.24 12.69 -7.79
C VAL A 22 -20.36 12.01 -6.74
N VAL A 23 -20.90 11.74 -5.55
CA VAL A 23 -20.19 11.02 -4.49
C VAL A 23 -19.77 9.64 -4.97
N LEU A 24 -20.66 8.90 -5.64
CA LEU A 24 -20.37 7.56 -6.16
C LEU A 24 -19.30 7.58 -7.27
N ARG A 25 -19.25 8.67 -8.04
CA ARG A 25 -18.26 8.88 -9.11
C ARG A 25 -16.87 9.15 -8.54
N TRP A 26 -16.76 9.86 -7.42
CA TRP A 26 -15.48 10.28 -6.85
C TRP A 26 -15.01 9.45 -5.65
N ALA A 27 -15.90 8.67 -5.03
CA ALA A 27 -15.57 7.90 -3.84
C ALA A 27 -14.39 6.93 -4.07
N LEU A 28 -14.42 6.11 -5.12
CA LEU A 28 -13.34 5.15 -5.38
C LEU A 28 -12.01 5.84 -5.72
N PRO A 29 -11.94 6.86 -6.60
CA PRO A 29 -10.68 7.54 -6.89
C PRO A 29 -10.12 8.32 -5.71
N VAL A 30 -10.95 9.00 -4.91
CA VAL A 30 -10.49 9.68 -3.69
C VAL A 30 -9.98 8.67 -2.68
N LEU A 31 -10.70 7.57 -2.48
CA LEU A 31 -10.26 6.50 -1.59
C LEU A 31 -8.95 5.87 -2.07
N TRP A 32 -8.79 5.69 -3.38
CA TRP A 32 -7.54 5.21 -3.98
C TRP A 32 -6.39 6.17 -3.71
N VAL A 33 -6.58 7.49 -3.87
CA VAL A 33 -5.52 8.49 -3.62
C VAL A 33 -5.12 8.49 -2.14
N LEU A 34 -6.09 8.44 -1.22
CA LEU A 34 -5.82 8.36 0.21
C LEU A 34 -5.06 7.09 0.57
N TRP A 35 -5.50 5.95 0.04
CA TRP A 35 -4.83 4.66 0.21
C TRP A 35 -3.40 4.69 -0.33
N ALA A 36 -3.22 5.10 -1.59
CA ALA A 36 -1.93 5.09 -2.28
C ALA A 36 -0.92 6.00 -1.58
N SER A 37 -1.36 7.18 -1.09
CA SER A 37 -0.50 8.10 -0.36
C SER A 37 -0.02 7.50 0.98
N LEU A 38 -0.91 6.83 1.71
CA LEU A 38 -0.57 6.19 2.98
C LEU A 38 0.28 4.93 2.79
N ALA A 39 -0.02 4.12 1.78
CA ALA A 39 0.78 2.96 1.40
C ALA A 39 2.21 3.39 1.04
N TRP A 40 2.34 4.37 0.15
CA TRP A 40 3.63 4.97 -0.21
C TRP A 40 4.41 5.53 0.97
N TRP A 41 3.72 6.16 1.92
CA TRP A 41 4.37 6.69 3.12
C TRP A 41 4.90 5.57 4.02
N ALA A 42 4.10 4.53 4.22
CA ALA A 42 4.37 3.40 5.10
C ALA A 42 5.37 2.39 4.52
N GLU A 43 5.62 2.43 3.21
CA GLU A 43 6.51 1.48 2.55
C GLU A 43 7.94 1.56 3.12
N PRO A 44 8.58 0.42 3.43
CA PRO A 44 9.95 0.40 3.93
C PRO A 44 10.94 1.02 2.93
N ARG A 45 11.83 1.87 3.44
CA ARG A 45 12.88 2.50 2.62
C ARG A 45 14.24 1.95 2.96
N GLU A 46 14.97 1.56 1.93
CA GLU A 46 16.37 1.17 2.07
C GLU A 46 17.21 2.37 2.52
N SER A 47 18.10 2.13 3.46
CA SER A 47 18.93 3.10 4.13
C SER A 47 20.31 2.49 4.42
N THR A 48 21.25 3.33 4.85
CA THR A 48 22.63 2.93 5.17
C THR A 48 22.83 2.75 6.67
N GLU A 49 23.84 1.97 7.05
CA GLU A 49 24.29 1.87 8.45
C GLU A 49 24.66 3.25 9.03
N ALA A 50 25.35 4.09 8.23
CA ALA A 50 25.68 5.45 8.63
C ALA A 50 24.45 6.34 8.88
N GLN A 51 23.29 6.04 8.27
CA GLN A 51 22.03 6.71 8.58
C GLN A 51 21.41 6.16 9.86
N LEU A 52 21.50 4.85 10.10
CA LEU A 52 21.08 4.25 11.37
C LEU A 52 21.84 4.86 12.54
N ASP A 53 23.16 5.00 12.43
CA ASP A 53 23.99 5.63 13.48
C ASP A 53 23.59 7.09 13.73
N ARG A 54 23.26 7.84 12.67
CA ARG A 54 22.77 9.22 12.78
C ARG A 54 21.39 9.28 13.44
N ASP A 55 20.47 8.39 13.07
CA ASP A 55 19.14 8.31 13.66
C ASP A 55 19.23 7.89 15.14
N LEU A 56 20.14 6.97 15.47
CA LEU A 56 20.46 6.55 16.84
C LEU A 56 21.01 7.72 17.67
N ALA A 57 22.02 8.42 17.16
CA ALA A 57 22.61 9.57 17.84
C ALA A 57 21.61 10.72 18.04
N ALA A 58 20.65 10.86 17.13
CA ALA A 58 19.58 11.86 17.21
C ALA A 58 18.36 11.39 18.04
N GLY A 59 18.40 10.19 18.63
CA GLY A 59 17.28 9.64 19.41
C GLY A 59 16.00 9.43 18.59
N GLN A 60 16.14 9.20 17.28
CA GLN A 60 15.02 9.05 16.35
C GLN A 60 14.56 7.59 16.21
N VAL A 61 15.30 6.62 16.75
CA VAL A 61 14.90 5.21 16.66
C VAL A 61 13.83 4.90 17.71
N VAL A 62 12.61 4.60 17.27
CA VAL A 62 11.46 4.33 18.15
C VAL A 62 11.31 2.84 18.43
N ALA A 63 11.37 2.03 17.39
CA ALA A 63 11.37 0.57 17.47
C ALA A 63 12.36 -0.01 16.46
N PHE A 64 12.87 -1.20 16.75
CA PHE A 64 13.75 -1.91 15.82
C PHE A 64 13.48 -3.42 15.83
N GLN A 65 13.88 -4.08 14.76
CA GLN A 65 13.81 -5.52 14.60
C GLN A 65 14.94 -6.02 13.68
N ARG A 66 15.63 -7.07 14.13
CA ARG A 66 16.53 -7.83 13.25
C ARG A 66 15.73 -8.90 12.50
N SER A 67 16.06 -9.05 11.22
CA SER A 67 15.26 -9.82 10.27
C SER A 67 16.09 -10.45 9.17
N SER A 68 15.63 -11.58 8.63
CA SER A 68 16.25 -12.26 7.49
C SER A 68 15.74 -11.73 6.13
N GLY A 69 14.72 -10.87 6.14
CA GLY A 69 14.08 -10.34 4.95
C GLY A 69 12.65 -9.88 5.24
N TRP A 70 11.90 -9.62 4.17
CA TRP A 70 10.48 -9.28 4.22
C TRP A 70 9.62 -10.52 3.96
N ALA A 71 8.54 -10.65 4.72
CA ALA A 71 7.45 -11.58 4.46
C ALA A 71 6.44 -10.88 3.55
N ASP A 72 6.41 -11.31 2.30
CA ASP A 72 5.39 -10.94 1.33
C ASP A 72 4.28 -11.99 1.33
N ASP A 73 3.54 -12.08 2.43
CA ASP A 73 2.55 -13.13 2.66
C ASP A 73 1.25 -12.95 1.83
N GLY A 74 1.16 -11.95 0.96
CA GLY A 74 -0.08 -11.65 0.26
C GLY A 74 0.07 -11.12 -1.14
N ALA A 75 -0.50 -11.84 -2.11
CA ALA A 75 -0.64 -11.45 -3.53
C ALA A 75 -1.56 -10.22 -3.77
N TYR A 76 -2.08 -9.63 -2.70
CA TYR A 76 -2.97 -8.47 -2.75
C TYR A 76 -2.17 -7.16 -2.72
N TRP A 77 -2.50 -6.20 -3.59
CA TRP A 77 -1.77 -4.93 -3.68
C TRP A 77 -1.93 -4.02 -2.44
N GLY A 78 -2.81 -4.36 -1.49
CA GLY A 78 -2.89 -3.71 -0.18
C GLY A 78 -2.23 -4.49 0.95
N SER A 79 -1.52 -5.57 0.63
CA SER A 79 -0.63 -6.27 1.57
C SER A 79 0.48 -5.33 2.01
N ARG A 80 1.01 -5.58 3.21
CA ARG A 80 2.17 -4.86 3.74
C ARG A 80 3.33 -5.84 3.91
N PRO A 81 4.54 -5.51 3.47
CA PRO A 81 5.71 -6.31 3.79
C PRO A 81 5.93 -6.28 5.30
N ARG A 82 6.22 -7.45 5.89
CA ARG A 82 6.50 -7.57 7.34
C ARG A 82 7.93 -8.07 7.54
N PRO A 83 8.73 -7.46 8.41
CA PRO A 83 10.07 -7.97 8.66
C PRO A 83 9.97 -9.37 9.31
N GLN A 84 10.61 -10.37 8.70
CA GLN A 84 10.68 -11.73 9.24
C GLN A 84 11.70 -11.76 10.37
N TYR A 85 11.24 -11.88 11.62
CA TYR A 85 12.14 -11.91 12.77
C TYR A 85 13.17 -13.02 12.63
N ALA A 86 14.45 -12.64 12.74
CA ALA A 86 15.56 -13.59 12.78
C ALA A 86 16.65 -13.02 13.69
N THR A 87 16.99 -13.75 14.75
CA THR A 87 18.04 -13.35 15.70
C THR A 87 19.38 -13.12 15.00
N ASN A 88 19.69 -13.91 13.96
CA ASN A 88 20.90 -13.78 13.17
C ASN A 88 20.63 -13.20 11.76
N GLY A 89 19.57 -12.39 11.64
CA GLY A 89 19.21 -11.74 10.39
C GLY A 89 20.23 -10.70 9.95
N GLY A 90 20.51 -10.67 8.64
CA GLY A 90 21.36 -9.66 8.00
C GLY A 90 20.63 -8.37 7.62
N MET A 91 19.36 -8.21 8.01
CA MET A 91 18.58 -6.99 7.77
C MET A 91 18.11 -6.41 9.09
N LEU A 92 18.43 -5.15 9.35
CA LEU A 92 17.92 -4.41 10.50
C LEU A 92 16.87 -3.41 10.01
N ALA A 93 15.65 -3.53 10.53
CA ALA A 93 14.56 -2.62 10.25
C ALA A 93 14.25 -1.78 11.49
N TRP A 94 13.99 -0.49 11.31
CA TRP A 94 13.64 0.41 12.40
C TRP A 94 12.57 1.42 12.00
N THR A 95 11.84 1.92 13.00
CA THR A 95 10.87 3.00 12.85
C THR A 95 11.40 4.31 13.38
N VAL A 96 11.04 5.39 12.70
CA VAL A 96 11.32 6.78 13.10
C VAL A 96 10.02 7.48 13.53
N PRO A 97 10.07 8.62 14.27
CA PRO A 97 8.89 9.18 14.94
C PRO A 97 7.82 9.69 13.97
N ASN A 98 8.19 9.94 12.71
CA ASN A 98 7.26 10.31 11.63
C ASN A 98 6.48 9.10 11.05
N GLY A 99 6.68 7.89 11.60
CA GLY A 99 5.99 6.67 11.19
C GLY A 99 6.56 6.01 9.93
N GLN A 100 7.72 6.43 9.44
CA GLN A 100 8.41 5.74 8.35
C GLN A 100 9.18 4.52 8.87
N ILE A 101 9.22 3.48 8.05
CA ILE A 101 10.05 2.29 8.27
C ILE A 101 11.29 2.43 7.40
N ARG A 102 12.46 2.23 8.00
CA ARG A 102 13.76 2.17 7.32
C ARG A 102 14.38 0.80 7.53
N TYR A 103 15.19 0.37 6.59
CA TYR A 103 15.98 -0.84 6.74
C TYR A 103 17.36 -0.69 6.13
N ALA A 104 18.32 -1.42 6.67
CA ALA A 104 19.66 -1.55 6.13
C ALA A 104 20.07 -3.03 6.22
N PHE A 105 20.85 -3.47 5.23
CA PHE A 105 21.56 -4.72 5.36
C PHE A 105 22.80 -4.50 6.23
N VAL A 106 22.89 -5.27 7.29
CA VAL A 106 23.99 -5.25 8.27
C VAL A 106 24.60 -6.63 8.32
N ASP A 107 25.89 -6.72 8.63
CA ASP A 107 26.52 -8.02 8.81
C ASP A 107 25.76 -8.82 9.89
N PRO A 108 25.41 -10.10 9.63
CA PRO A 108 24.77 -10.95 10.62
C PRO A 108 25.64 -11.05 11.89
N PRO A 109 25.04 -11.19 13.08
CA PRO A 109 25.81 -11.59 14.24
C PRO A 109 26.32 -13.02 13.98
N ALA A 110 27.61 -13.27 14.22
CA ALA A 110 28.19 -14.59 13.98
C ALA A 110 27.39 -15.66 14.74
N SER A 111 26.89 -16.67 14.03
CA SER A 111 26.48 -17.93 14.65
C SER A 111 27.75 -18.55 15.23
N ALA A 112 27.90 -18.51 16.55
CA ALA A 112 29.08 -18.97 17.27
C ALA A 112 29.56 -20.34 16.79
N SER A 113 30.55 -20.39 15.88
CA SER A 113 31.31 -21.59 15.49
C SER A 113 32.37 -21.23 14.44
N TYR A 114 33.41 -20.46 14.78
CA TYR A 114 34.75 -20.64 14.20
C TYR A 114 35.78 -19.90 15.07
N PRO A 115 36.82 -20.59 15.59
CA PRO A 115 37.88 -19.94 16.34
C PRO A 115 38.88 -19.30 15.36
N GLY A 116 38.77 -17.99 15.20
CA GLY A 116 39.68 -17.14 14.44
C GLY A 116 38.93 -16.23 13.48
N GLU A 117 39.03 -14.91 13.72
CA GLU A 117 38.58 -13.80 12.84
C GLU A 117 37.09 -13.35 12.97
N PRO A 118 36.74 -12.10 12.60
CA PRO A 118 37.19 -10.77 13.05
C PRO A 118 36.18 -10.11 14.04
N ASP A 119 36.48 -8.90 14.51
CA ASP A 119 35.92 -8.18 15.69
C ASP A 119 34.42 -8.39 16.04
N LEU A 120 34.19 -9.38 16.92
CA LEU A 120 32.89 -9.95 17.33
C LEU A 120 32.05 -9.05 18.26
N SER A 121 32.56 -7.88 18.65
CA SER A 121 31.98 -7.02 19.70
C SER A 121 31.02 -5.93 19.16
N ALA A 122 31.17 -5.54 17.90
CA ALA A 122 30.49 -4.36 17.34
C ALA A 122 28.97 -4.57 17.14
N ASN A 123 28.55 -5.73 16.62
CA ASN A 123 27.14 -6.00 16.31
C ASN A 123 26.31 -6.35 17.57
N ALA A 124 26.88 -7.11 18.51
CA ALA A 124 26.28 -7.30 19.83
C ALA A 124 26.17 -5.95 20.58
N GLY A 125 27.15 -5.06 20.39
CA GLY A 125 27.11 -3.69 20.90
C GLY A 125 26.07 -2.80 20.22
N LEU A 126 25.84 -2.94 18.92
CA LEU A 126 24.78 -2.22 18.20
C LEU A 126 23.39 -2.64 18.67
N ASP A 127 23.12 -3.95 18.71
CA ASP A 127 21.82 -4.47 19.14
C ASP A 127 21.55 -4.13 20.62
N GLY A 128 22.58 -4.16 21.47
CA GLY A 128 22.50 -3.70 22.87
C GLY A 128 22.20 -2.20 22.99
N ARG A 129 22.83 -1.35 22.17
CA ARG A 129 22.54 0.09 22.10
C ARG A 129 21.11 0.36 21.63
N LEU A 130 20.66 -0.35 20.60
CA LEU A 130 19.29 -0.28 20.09
C LEU A 130 18.27 -0.71 21.15
N ALA A 131 18.51 -1.84 21.84
CA ALA A 131 17.64 -2.33 22.91
C ALA A 131 17.56 -1.37 24.11
N ALA A 132 18.57 -0.54 24.34
CA ALA A 132 18.57 0.46 25.40
C ALA A 132 17.71 1.70 25.08
N VAL A 133 17.55 2.04 23.80
CA VAL A 133 16.88 3.29 23.37
C VAL A 133 15.54 3.05 22.68
N ALA A 134 15.32 1.88 22.09
CA ALA A 134 14.17 1.58 21.26
C ALA A 134 13.33 0.45 21.86
N GLY A 135 12.01 0.58 21.71
CA GLY A 135 11.07 -0.45 22.14
C GLY A 135 11.12 -1.69 21.25
N PRO A 136 10.63 -2.85 21.73
CA PRO A 136 10.44 -4.02 20.89
C PRO A 136 9.46 -3.68 19.75
N TRP A 137 9.68 -4.25 18.57
CA TRP A 137 8.78 -4.10 17.43
C TRP A 137 7.37 -4.63 17.77
N ARG A 138 6.43 -3.72 18.02
CA ARG A 138 5.06 -4.06 18.41
C ARG A 138 4.09 -3.77 17.27
N VAL A 139 3.45 -4.82 16.77
CA VAL A 139 2.36 -4.70 15.80
C VAL A 139 1.17 -3.99 16.45
N GLY A 140 0.95 -2.71 16.13
CA GLY A 140 -0.27 -1.94 16.47
C GLY A 140 -0.10 -0.80 17.46
N GLY A 141 1.05 -0.67 18.12
CA GLY A 141 1.32 0.42 19.08
C GLY A 141 1.86 1.70 18.43
N ASP A 142 2.80 1.54 17.50
CA ASP A 142 3.58 2.62 16.89
C ASP A 142 2.84 3.30 15.71
N LEU A 143 3.16 4.56 15.46
CA LEU A 143 2.59 5.38 14.39
C LEU A 143 2.76 4.69 13.03
N ALA A 144 3.92 4.09 12.76
CA ALA A 144 4.19 3.35 11.53
C ALA A 144 3.16 2.23 11.29
N HIS A 145 2.90 1.40 12.30
CA HIS A 145 1.91 0.33 12.20
C HIS A 145 0.48 0.83 12.05
N ARG A 146 0.14 1.99 12.64
CA ARG A 146 -1.18 2.61 12.49
C ARG A 146 -1.38 3.14 11.07
N ILE A 147 -0.39 3.81 10.49
CA ILE A 147 -0.44 4.29 9.10
C ILE A 147 -0.57 3.10 8.16
N ALA A 148 0.30 2.09 8.30
CA ALA A 148 0.25 0.87 7.49
C ALA A 148 -1.07 0.10 7.67
N GLY A 149 -1.60 0.03 8.89
CA GLY A 149 -2.89 -0.59 9.19
C GLY A 149 -4.06 0.16 8.56
N THR A 150 -4.02 1.49 8.60
CA THR A 150 -5.02 2.36 7.95
C THR A 150 -4.96 2.20 6.44
N ALA A 151 -3.77 2.15 5.84
CA ALA A 151 -3.60 1.86 4.42
C ALA A 151 -4.22 0.50 4.07
N GLY A 152 -3.91 -0.57 4.82
CA GLY A 152 -4.51 -1.89 4.60
C GLY A 152 -6.05 -1.89 4.69
N LEU A 153 -6.61 -1.16 5.67
CA LEU A 153 -8.06 -1.00 5.80
C LEU A 153 -8.68 -0.26 4.61
N LEU A 154 -8.08 0.86 4.19
CA LEU A 154 -8.57 1.62 3.04
C LEU A 154 -8.49 0.80 1.74
N ALA A 155 -7.42 0.01 1.57
CA ALA A 155 -7.32 -0.95 0.48
C ALA A 155 -8.48 -1.93 0.52
N GLY A 156 -8.72 -2.57 1.67
CA GLY A 156 -9.81 -3.55 1.84
C GLY A 156 -11.18 -2.94 1.53
N VAL A 157 -11.46 -1.74 2.05
CA VAL A 157 -12.70 -1.00 1.75
C VAL A 157 -12.80 -0.69 0.25
N LEU A 158 -11.72 -0.23 -0.37
CA LEU A 158 -11.67 0.06 -1.81
C LEU A 158 -12.00 -1.20 -2.62
N THR A 159 -11.39 -2.33 -2.28
CA THR A 159 -11.62 -3.63 -2.94
C THR A 159 -13.05 -4.11 -2.77
N VAL A 160 -13.61 -4.05 -1.56
CA VAL A 160 -15.00 -4.46 -1.30
C VAL A 160 -15.99 -3.58 -2.05
N LEU A 161 -15.81 -2.26 -2.03
CA LEU A 161 -16.69 -1.32 -2.74
C LEU A 161 -16.61 -1.53 -4.26
N TRP A 162 -15.41 -1.68 -4.80
CA TRP A 162 -15.20 -1.94 -6.21
C TRP A 162 -15.81 -3.28 -6.64
N LEU A 163 -15.52 -4.36 -5.92
CA LEU A 163 -15.99 -5.70 -6.25
C LEU A 163 -17.51 -5.83 -6.08
N GLY A 164 -18.06 -5.28 -5.00
CA GLY A 164 -19.49 -5.21 -4.77
C GLY A 164 -20.21 -4.49 -5.92
N ARG A 165 -19.63 -3.40 -6.42
CA ARG A 165 -20.16 -2.67 -7.57
C ARG A 165 -20.00 -3.42 -8.88
N LEU A 166 -18.90 -4.13 -9.08
CA LEU A 166 -18.66 -4.96 -10.26
C LEU A 166 -19.67 -6.12 -10.36
N ILE A 167 -20.02 -6.73 -9.22
CA ILE A 167 -20.91 -7.89 -9.15
C ILE A 167 -22.39 -7.47 -9.12
N ALA A 168 -22.78 -6.56 -8.23
CA ALA A 168 -24.18 -6.18 -8.01
C ALA A 168 -24.63 -4.99 -8.87
N GLY A 169 -23.69 -4.24 -9.44
CA GLY A 169 -24.00 -3.07 -10.26
C GLY A 169 -24.45 -3.40 -11.67
N ALA A 170 -24.77 -2.34 -12.42
CA ALA A 170 -25.09 -2.41 -13.83
C ALA A 170 -23.96 -3.14 -14.61
N PRO A 171 -24.30 -3.92 -15.65
CA PRO A 171 -23.30 -4.58 -16.48
C PRO A 171 -22.31 -3.56 -17.07
N PRO A 172 -21.00 -3.80 -17.00
CA PRO A 172 -20.03 -2.89 -17.60
C PRO A 172 -20.19 -2.84 -19.13
N LEU A 173 -19.91 -1.67 -19.71
CA LEU A 173 -20.19 -1.39 -21.12
C LEU A 173 -18.98 -1.60 -22.03
N VAL A 174 -17.75 -1.45 -21.52
CA VAL A 174 -16.51 -1.61 -22.30
C VAL A 174 -15.99 -3.04 -22.23
N GLY A 175 -16.21 -3.72 -21.11
CA GLY A 175 -15.73 -5.07 -20.84
C GLY A 175 -16.76 -5.95 -20.16
N THR A 176 -16.50 -7.25 -20.13
CA THR A 176 -17.26 -8.16 -19.25
C THR A 176 -16.89 -7.93 -17.78
N ARG A 177 -17.73 -8.39 -16.84
CA ARG A 177 -17.38 -8.41 -15.42
C ARG A 177 -16.07 -9.15 -15.19
N TRP A 178 -15.87 -10.27 -15.90
CA TRP A 178 -14.66 -11.07 -15.81
C TRP A 178 -13.42 -10.35 -16.37
N PHE A 179 -13.55 -9.62 -17.47
CA PHE A 179 -12.48 -8.74 -17.96
C PHE A 179 -12.04 -7.74 -16.89
N TRP A 180 -13.00 -7.04 -16.30
CA TRP A 180 -12.71 -6.03 -15.28
C TRP A 180 -12.23 -6.63 -13.97
N PHE A 181 -12.68 -7.82 -13.60
CA PHE A 181 -12.16 -8.56 -12.45
C PHE A 181 -10.63 -8.74 -12.57
N TRP A 182 -10.16 -9.26 -13.70
CA TRP A 182 -8.72 -9.42 -13.94
C TRP A 182 -7.97 -8.10 -13.96
N VAL A 183 -8.49 -7.11 -14.69
CA VAL A 183 -7.85 -5.79 -14.77
C VAL A 183 -7.79 -5.12 -13.40
N GLY A 184 -8.81 -5.28 -12.55
CA GLY A 184 -8.85 -4.71 -11.20
C GLY A 184 -7.78 -5.26 -10.24
N LEU A 185 -7.21 -6.42 -10.55
CA LEU A 185 -6.10 -7.02 -9.80
C LEU A 185 -4.73 -6.47 -10.20
N LEU A 186 -4.67 -5.49 -11.11
CA LEU A 186 -3.41 -4.84 -11.46
C LEU A 186 -2.70 -4.28 -10.21
N PRO A 187 -1.34 -4.31 -10.20
CA PRO A 187 -0.55 -3.77 -9.10
C PRO A 187 -0.95 -2.33 -8.77
N PHE A 188 -0.76 -1.93 -7.51
CA PHE A 188 -1.16 -0.61 -7.02
C PHE A 188 -2.65 -0.24 -7.24
N GLY A 189 -3.52 -1.22 -7.48
CA GLY A 189 -4.95 -0.99 -7.72
C GLY A 189 -5.26 -0.13 -8.94
N VAL A 190 -4.33 0.07 -9.90
CA VAL A 190 -4.56 0.95 -11.07
C VAL A 190 -5.73 0.47 -11.93
N GLY A 191 -6.03 -0.82 -11.88
CA GLY A 191 -7.21 -1.41 -12.51
C GLY A 191 -8.53 -0.82 -12.02
N VAL A 192 -8.63 -0.52 -10.73
CA VAL A 192 -9.81 0.12 -10.12
C VAL A 192 -9.99 1.54 -10.68
N LEU A 193 -8.89 2.27 -10.89
CA LEU A 193 -8.91 3.58 -11.53
C LEU A 193 -9.30 3.49 -13.00
N ALA A 194 -8.72 2.54 -13.74
CA ALA A 194 -9.04 2.33 -15.16
C ALA A 194 -10.52 2.00 -15.34
N TRP A 195 -11.07 1.15 -14.47
CA TRP A 195 -12.50 0.83 -14.42
C TRP A 195 -13.33 2.06 -14.07
N SER A 196 -12.97 2.81 -13.01
CA SER A 196 -13.69 4.02 -12.59
C SER A 196 -13.73 5.07 -13.70
N TYR A 197 -12.61 5.27 -14.40
CA TYR A 197 -12.52 6.20 -15.52
C TYR A 197 -13.42 5.76 -16.68
N ARG A 198 -13.35 4.50 -17.10
CA ARG A 198 -14.06 3.99 -18.29
C ARG A 198 -15.55 3.75 -18.05
N GLU A 199 -15.94 3.27 -16.87
CA GLU A 199 -17.33 2.84 -16.61
C GLU A 199 -18.12 3.89 -15.80
N LEU A 200 -17.46 4.80 -15.06
CA LEU A 200 -18.15 5.84 -14.27
C LEU A 200 -17.96 7.24 -14.83
N TRP A 201 -16.75 7.58 -15.30
CA TRP A 201 -16.45 8.97 -15.70
C TRP A 201 -16.69 9.23 -17.18
N ARG A 202 -16.36 8.25 -18.02
CA ARG A 202 -16.56 8.28 -19.46
C ARG A 202 -17.26 7.01 -19.95
N PRO A 203 -18.45 6.67 -19.41
CA PRO A 203 -19.20 5.53 -19.90
C PRO A 203 -19.53 5.74 -21.38
N PRO A 204 -19.31 4.73 -22.24
CA PRO A 204 -19.83 4.79 -23.60
C PRO A 204 -21.37 4.81 -23.58
N PRO A 205 -22.03 5.39 -24.60
CA PRO A 205 -23.49 5.49 -24.62
C PRO A 205 -24.18 4.14 -24.80
N VAL A 206 -23.48 3.17 -25.41
CA VAL A 206 -23.94 1.80 -25.65
C VAL A 206 -22.79 0.81 -25.38
N PRO A 207 -23.10 -0.47 -25.13
CA PRO A 207 -22.08 -1.50 -25.01
C PRO A 207 -21.18 -1.55 -26.25
N VAL A 208 -19.86 -1.61 -26.04
CA VAL A 208 -18.88 -1.59 -27.13
C VAL A 208 -18.91 -2.93 -27.88
N PRO A 209 -19.03 -2.94 -29.23
CA PRO A 209 -18.91 -4.15 -30.02
C PRO A 209 -17.56 -4.83 -29.78
N GLY A 210 -17.55 -6.15 -29.58
CA GLY A 210 -16.32 -6.88 -29.26
C GLY A 210 -15.77 -6.57 -27.85
N ARG A 211 -16.65 -6.28 -26.88
CA ARG A 211 -16.32 -6.03 -25.47
C ARG A 211 -15.26 -7.00 -24.94
N GLY A 212 -14.37 -6.49 -24.08
CA GLY A 212 -13.28 -7.26 -23.51
C GLY A 212 -13.75 -8.58 -22.89
N SER A 213 -13.23 -9.70 -23.39
CA SER A 213 -13.45 -11.02 -22.80
C SER A 213 -12.58 -11.20 -21.56
N GLY A 214 -12.94 -12.14 -20.69
CA GLY A 214 -12.14 -12.43 -19.50
C GLY A 214 -10.70 -12.80 -19.82
N TRP A 215 -10.46 -13.64 -20.84
CA TRP A 215 -9.12 -14.01 -21.28
C TRP A 215 -8.30 -12.81 -21.76
N ARG A 216 -8.93 -11.86 -22.44
CA ARG A 216 -8.27 -10.60 -22.81
C ARG A 216 -7.93 -9.77 -21.58
N GLY A 217 -8.78 -9.78 -20.56
CA GLY A 217 -8.53 -9.11 -19.27
C GLY A 217 -7.36 -9.74 -18.53
N PHE A 218 -7.26 -11.06 -18.52
CA PHE A 218 -6.14 -11.79 -17.95
C PHE A 218 -4.82 -11.51 -18.69
N GLY A 219 -4.85 -11.49 -20.03
CA GLY A 219 -3.68 -11.09 -20.83
C GLY A 219 -3.24 -9.66 -20.52
N TRP A 220 -4.19 -8.73 -20.35
CA TRP A 220 -3.89 -7.36 -19.90
C TRP A 220 -3.33 -7.30 -18.49
N LEU A 221 -3.81 -8.12 -17.56
CA LEU A 221 -3.28 -8.20 -16.21
C LEU A 221 -1.78 -8.53 -16.25
N ILE A 222 -1.39 -9.58 -16.99
CA ILE A 222 0.01 -9.98 -17.12
C ILE A 222 0.84 -8.86 -17.76
N LEU A 223 0.42 -8.38 -18.94
CA LEU A 223 1.19 -7.40 -19.71
C LEU A 223 1.37 -6.08 -18.96
N ALA A 224 0.28 -5.57 -18.35
CA ALA A 224 0.36 -4.32 -17.61
C ALA A 224 1.03 -4.50 -16.25
N ALA A 225 0.93 -5.66 -15.58
CA ALA A 225 1.73 -5.93 -14.38
C ALA A 225 3.23 -5.88 -14.69
N VAL A 226 3.67 -6.56 -15.76
CA VAL A 226 5.07 -6.49 -16.22
C VAL A 226 5.47 -5.05 -16.56
N GLY A 227 4.64 -4.33 -17.32
CA GLY A 227 4.91 -2.94 -17.70
C GLY A 227 5.02 -2.01 -16.50
N ILE A 228 4.14 -2.16 -15.51
CA ILE A 228 4.17 -1.40 -14.25
C ILE A 228 5.43 -1.73 -13.45
N SER A 229 5.78 -3.01 -13.31
CA SER A 229 7.02 -3.40 -12.61
C SER A 229 8.26 -2.83 -13.27
N LEU A 230 8.34 -2.84 -14.60
CA LEU A 230 9.44 -2.22 -15.34
C LEU A 230 9.48 -0.70 -15.12
N LEU A 231 8.32 -0.04 -15.15
CA LEU A 231 8.22 1.39 -14.89
C LEU A 231 8.73 1.75 -13.49
N VAL A 232 8.32 0.99 -12.47
CA VAL A 232 8.78 1.19 -11.08
C VAL A 232 10.28 0.95 -10.97
N SER A 233 10.81 -0.11 -11.58
CA SER A 233 12.25 -0.37 -11.60
C SER A 233 13.04 0.77 -12.25
N VAL A 234 12.59 1.29 -13.39
CA VAL A 234 13.22 2.45 -14.05
C VAL A 234 13.13 3.69 -13.16
N ALA A 235 11.98 3.94 -12.53
CA ALA A 235 11.82 5.07 -11.62
C ALA A 235 12.76 4.98 -10.42
N ARG A 236 13.00 3.78 -9.88
CA ARG A 236 13.98 3.55 -8.81
C ARG A 236 15.41 3.86 -9.25
N ILE A 237 15.78 3.52 -10.48
CA ILE A 237 17.11 3.82 -11.04
C ILE A 237 17.30 5.33 -11.23
N VAL A 238 16.27 6.03 -11.72
CA VAL A 238 16.36 7.46 -12.07
C VAL A 238 16.23 8.37 -10.84
N VAL A 239 15.31 8.06 -9.92
CA VAL A 239 14.94 8.94 -8.79
C VAL A 239 15.54 8.45 -7.46
N GLY A 240 15.98 7.19 -7.40
CA GLY A 240 16.53 6.56 -6.20
C GLY A 240 15.49 5.82 -5.36
N THR A 241 15.98 4.87 -4.55
CA THR A 241 15.19 4.00 -3.67
C THR A 241 14.59 4.71 -2.46
N THR A 242 15.08 5.91 -2.15
CA THR A 242 14.56 6.75 -1.05
C THR A 242 13.22 7.39 -1.41
N VAL A 243 13.08 7.81 -2.68
CA VAL A 243 11.84 8.39 -3.19
C VAL A 243 10.89 7.29 -3.59
N VAL A 244 11.33 6.33 -4.41
CA VAL A 244 10.51 5.20 -4.89
C VAL A 244 10.88 3.94 -4.08
N PRO A 245 10.12 3.63 -3.01
CA PRO A 245 10.33 2.40 -2.28
C PRO A 245 9.97 1.18 -3.14
N GLY A 246 10.61 0.06 -2.83
CA GLY A 246 10.61 -1.15 -3.65
C GLY A 246 9.72 -2.24 -3.10
#